data_AF-K1S8R7-F1
#
_entry.id   AF-K1S8R7-F1
#
_cell.length_a   1.000
_cell.length_b   1.000
_cell.length_c   1.000
_cell.angle_alpha   90.00
_cell.angle_beta   90.00
_cell.angle_gamma   90.00
#
_symmetry.space_group_name_H-M   'P 1'
#
loop_
_entity.id
_entity.type
_entity.pdbx_description
1 polymer ?
#
loop_
_entity_poly.entity_id
_entity_poly.type
_entity_poly.pdbx_seq_one_letter_code
_entity_poly.pdbx_strand_id
1 'polypeptide(L)' 'MARIKGGMNAKKKHNRVLKLAKGYRGARSKQYRVAKQSVMRALTSSYA' A
#
# COMPACT_ATOMS: atom_id res chain seq x y z
N MET A 1 -23.45 -7.23 19.96
CA MET A 1 -22.50 -7.05 18.84
C MET A 1 -21.14 -7.61 19.23
N ALA A 2 -20.54 -8.49 18.42
CA ALA A 2 -19.24 -9.08 18.72
C ALA A 2 -18.08 -8.23 18.17
N ARG A 3 -17.00 -8.05 18.96
CA ARG A 3 -15.78 -7.36 18.54
C ARG A 3 -14.95 -8.27 17.61
N ILE A 4 -14.75 -7.87 16.36
CA ILE A 4 -13.94 -8.62 15.39
C ILE A 4 -12.53 -8.01 15.29
N LYS A 5 -11.48 -8.82 15.43
CA LYS A 5 -10.08 -8.38 15.33
C LYS A 5 -9.67 -8.14 13.86
N GLY A 6 -9.14 -6.95 13.55
CA GLY A 6 -8.77 -6.55 12.19
C GLY A 6 -7.33 -6.88 11.73
N GLY A 7 -6.49 -7.46 12.59
CA GLY A 7 -5.04 -7.56 12.36
C GLY A 7 -4.63 -8.29 11.08
N MET A 8 -5.26 -9.45 10.78
CA MET A 8 -4.94 -10.22 9.58
C MET A 8 -5.31 -9.48 8.29
N ASN A 9 -6.49 -8.85 8.27
CA ASN A 9 -6.96 -8.09 7.11
C ASN A 9 -6.10 -6.84 6.87
N ALA A 10 -5.65 -6.16 7.93
CA ALA A 10 -4.73 -5.04 7.82
C ALA A 10 -3.39 -5.45 7.19
N LYS A 11 -2.79 -6.57 7.64
CA LYS A 11 -1.54 -7.11 7.07
C LYS A 11 -1.68 -7.46 5.60
N LYS A 12 -2.79 -8.11 5.21
CA LYS A 12 -3.09 -8.43 3.80
C LYS A 12 -3.16 -7.17 2.93
N LYS A 13 -3.84 -6.11 3.40
CA LYS A 13 -3.93 -4.83 2.70
C LYS A 13 -2.56 -4.15 2.53
N HIS A 14 -1.72 -4.16 3.58
CA HIS A 14 -0.38 -3.59 3.51
C HIS A 14 0.51 -4.31 2.49
N ASN A 15 0.51 -5.64 2.52
CA ASN A 15 1.32 -6.45 1.60
C ASN A 15 0.92 -6.24 0.13
N ARG A 16 -0.38 -6.06 -0.15
CA ARG A 16 -0.85 -5.76 -1.52
C ARG A 16 -0.24 -4.45 -2.05
N VAL A 17 -0.26 -3.38 -1.24
CA VAL A 17 0.31 -2.08 -1.65
C VAL A 17 1.83 -2.15 -1.79
N LEU A 18 2.52 -2.80 -0.86
CA LEU A 18 3.99 -2.95 -0.96
C LEU A 18 4.41 -3.82 -2.15
N LYS A 19 3.59 -4.80 -2.54
CA LYS A 19 3.81 -5.59 -3.77
C LYS A 19 3.73 -4.71 -5.03
N LEU A 20 2.77 -3.78 -5.09
CA LEU A 20 2.62 -2.82 -6.19
C LEU A 20 3.74 -1.77 -6.21
N ALA A 21 4.26 -1.39 -5.05
CA ALA A 21 5.31 -0.38 -4.91
C ALA A 21 6.74 -0.92 -5.07
N LYS A 22 6.91 -2.20 -5.46
CA LYS A 22 8.24 -2.78 -5.72
C LYS A 22 8.94 -1.99 -6.83
N GLY A 23 10.24 -1.76 -6.67
CA GLY A 23 11.05 -0.97 -7.61
C GLY A 23 11.08 0.53 -7.31
N TYR A 24 10.23 1.06 -6.42
CA TYR A 24 10.34 2.46 -5.99
C TYR A 24 11.56 2.69 -5.08
N ARG A 25 12.19 3.86 -5.22
CA ARG A 25 13.38 4.25 -4.45
C ARG A 25 13.06 4.57 -2.99
N GLY A 26 13.88 4.05 -2.07
CA GLY A 26 13.88 4.42 -0.66
C GLY A 26 12.57 4.11 0.08
N ALA A 27 12.05 5.08 0.82
CA ALA A 27 10.84 4.92 1.64
C ALA A 27 9.58 4.55 0.82
N ARG A 28 9.57 4.84 -0.49
CA ARG A 28 8.44 4.58 -1.38
C ARG A 28 8.18 3.10 -1.63
N SER A 29 9.14 2.20 -1.37
CA SER A 29 8.97 0.74 -1.47
C SER A 29 8.96 0.02 -0.11
N LYS A 30 9.32 0.71 0.97
CA LYS A 30 9.47 0.11 2.32
C LYS A 30 8.37 0.54 3.30
N GLN A 31 7.94 1.80 3.27
CA GLN A 31 6.97 2.34 4.23
C GLN A 31 5.57 2.38 3.62
N TYR A 32 4.60 1.67 4.23
CA TYR A 32 3.24 1.54 3.70
C TYR A 32 2.57 2.88 3.36
N ARG A 33 2.66 3.88 4.25
CA ARG A 33 2.01 5.18 4.04
C ARG A 33 2.55 5.90 2.80
N VAL A 34 3.87 5.90 2.64
CA VAL A 34 4.56 6.54 1.52
C VAL A 34 4.35 5.75 0.23
N ALA A 35 4.42 4.43 0.30
CA ALA A 35 4.15 3.52 -0.81
C ALA A 35 2.72 3.71 -1.34
N LYS A 36 1.71 3.79 -0.45
CA LYS A 36 0.32 4.02 -0.83
C LYS A 36 0.14 5.33 -1.59
N GLN A 37 0.73 6.42 -1.11
CA GLN A 37 0.67 7.72 -1.80
C GLN A 37 1.35 7.67 -3.17
N SER A 38 2.50 7.01 -3.27
CA SER A 38 3.26 6.88 -4.52
C SER A 38 2.49 6.05 -5.55
N VAL A 39 1.91 4.92 -5.13
CA VAL A 39 1.09 4.06 -5.99
C VAL A 39 -0.16 4.81 -6.48
N MET A 40 -0.86 5.54 -5.61
CA MET A 40 -2.04 6.31 -6.03
C MET A 40 -1.69 7.35 -7.10
N ARG A 41 -0.60 8.10 -6.91
CA ARG A 41 -0.14 9.10 -7.91
C ARG A 41 0.25 8.43 -9.22
N ALA A 42 0.98 7.32 -9.17
CA ALA A 42 1.39 6.58 -10.36
C ALA A 42 0.18 6.02 -11.15
N LEU A 43 -0.86 5.54 -10.46
CA LEU A 43 -2.09 5.06 -11.11
C LEU A 43 -2.83 6.20 -11.81
N THR A 44 -2.97 7.36 -11.16
CA THR A 44 -3.56 8.55 -11.78
C THR A 44 -2.76 9.00 -13.00
N SER A 45 -1.43 9.07 -12.90
CA SER A 45 -0.56 9.45 -14.01
C SER A 45 -0.47 8.41 -15.13
N SER A 46 -0.87 7.16 -14.90
CA SER A 46 -0.85 6.11 -15.92
C SER A 46 -2.12 6.10 -16.79
N TYR A 47 -3.20 6.73 -16.31
CA TYR A 47 -4.50 6.76 -16.99
C TYR A 47 -4.83 8.15 -17.55
N ALA A 48 -4.22 9.20 -17.00
CA ALA A 48 -4.14 10.52 -17.63
C ALA A 48 -3.10 10.50 -18.76
#